data_AF-A0A3G8ZMG6-F1
#
_entry.id   AF-A0A3G8ZMG6-F1
#
_cell.length_a   1.000
_cell.length_b   1.000
_cell.length_c   1.000
_cell.angle_alpha   90.00
_cell.angle_beta   90.00
_cell.angle_gamma   90.00
#
_symmetry.space_group_name_H-M   'P 1'
#
loop_
_entity.id
_entity.type
_entity.pdbx_description
1 polymer ?
#
loop_
_entity_poly.entity_id
_entity_poly.type
_entity_poly.pdbx_seq_one_letter_code
_entity_poly.pdbx_strand_id
1 'polypeptide(L)'
;MATLKKLMILLSKEGLLEQRADIIKEWTGGRTTSATELTPAEITAMCFVLEKDSIETLDKKRKRLIAAIFGLFKRMHKPVSMEYVKGIACRAAKVERFNQISSTRLDSLYNAFKIAQKDLSFTQKMVEGYINEQKSYN
;
A
#
# COMPACT_ATOMS: atom_id res chain seq x y z
N MET A 1 26.42 11.32 5.89
CA MET A 1 25.93 11.45 7.27
C MET A 1 24.49 11.94 7.22
N ALA A 2 23.54 11.30 7.89
CA ALA A 2 22.16 11.79 7.93
C ALA A 2 22.09 13.05 8.80
N THR A 3 21.27 14.02 8.41
CA THR A 3 21.11 15.29 9.15
C THR A 3 19.82 15.30 9.95
N LEU A 4 19.78 16.12 11.00
CA LEU A 4 18.56 16.36 11.77
C LEU A 4 17.39 16.80 10.88
N LYS A 5 17.67 17.63 9.86
CA LYS A 5 16.69 18.04 8.85
C LYS A 5 16.10 16.84 8.11
N LYS A 6 16.93 15.87 7.71
CA LYS A 6 16.46 14.64 7.05
C LYS A 6 15.51 13.85 7.96
N LEU A 7 15.87 13.68 9.24
CA LEU A 7 15.02 12.98 10.21
C LEU A 7 13.65 13.65 10.36
N MET A 8 13.61 14.98 10.48
CA MET A 8 12.35 15.73 10.60
C MET A 8 11.46 15.57 9.36
N ILE A 9 12.06 15.56 8.16
CA ILE A 9 11.33 15.33 6.91
C ILE A 9 10.73 13.91 6.88
N LEU A 10 11.49 12.89 7.30
CA LEU A 10 10.99 11.51 7.33
C LEU A 10 9.85 11.34 8.33
N LEU A 11 9.99 11.88 9.55
CA LEU A 11 8.91 11.83 10.55
C LEU A 11 7.64 12.55 10.06
N SER A 12 7.79 13.68 9.37
CA SER A 12 6.67 14.38 8.73
C SER A 12 5.99 13.52 7.66
N LYS A 13 6.78 12.91 6.77
CA LYS A 13 6.29 12.04 5.69
C LYS A 13 5.51 10.83 6.22
N GLU A 14 5.93 10.26 7.34
CA GLU A 14 5.25 9.13 7.98
C GLU A 14 4.12 9.56 8.94
N GLY A 15 3.86 10.87 9.10
CA GLY A 15 2.79 11.39 9.95
C GLY A 15 3.08 11.32 11.46
N LEU A 16 4.35 11.22 11.84
CA LEU A 16 4.82 10.98 13.21
C LEU A 16 5.29 12.26 13.93
N LEU A 17 4.97 13.45 13.41
CA LEU A 17 5.45 14.73 13.98
C LEU A 17 4.92 14.98 15.40
N GLU A 18 3.62 14.72 15.64
CA GLU A 18 2.99 14.93 16.95
C GLU A 18 3.57 14.01 18.03
N GLN A 19 3.98 12.79 17.64
CA GLN A 19 4.54 11.78 18.54
C GLN A 19 6.07 11.82 18.58
N ARG A 20 6.70 12.82 17.95
CA ARG A 20 8.16 12.89 17.81
C ARG A 20 8.89 12.79 19.14
N ALA A 21 8.41 13.51 20.16
CA ALA A 21 9.06 13.54 21.47
C ALA A 21 9.09 12.15 22.13
N ASP A 22 7.99 11.41 22.01
CA ASP A 22 7.86 10.05 22.55
C ASP A 22 8.74 9.07 21.78
N ILE A 23 8.75 9.16 20.45
CA ILE A 23 9.61 8.32 19.59
C ILE A 23 11.10 8.54 19.92
N ILE A 24 11.52 9.80 20.12
CA ILE A 24 12.90 10.11 20.47
C ILE A 24 13.25 9.60 21.87
N LYS A 25 12.32 9.71 22.81
CA LYS A 25 12.48 9.18 24.16
C LYS A 25 12.63 7.67 24.15
N GLU A 26 11.76 6.96 23.45
CA GLU A 26 11.83 5.51 23.32
C GLU A 26 13.14 5.07 22.66
N TRP A 27 13.51 5.72 21.55
CA TRP A 27 14.73 5.40 20.79
C TRP A 27 16.01 5.59 21.60
N THR A 28 16.06 6.65 22.41
CA THR A 28 17.23 6.99 23.24
C THR A 28 17.20 6.31 24.61
N GLY A 29 16.25 5.41 24.86
CA GLY A 29 16.11 4.73 26.15
C GLY A 29 15.76 5.68 27.31
N GLY A 30 15.08 6.78 27.02
CA GLY A 30 14.67 7.79 27.99
C GLY A 30 15.64 8.96 28.16
N ARG A 31 16.79 8.96 27.47
CA ARG A 31 17.83 9.99 27.63
C ARG A 31 17.35 11.39 27.26
N THR A 32 16.57 11.53 26.18
CA THR A 32 16.07 12.83 25.73
C THR A 32 14.75 12.70 24.99
N THR A 33 13.96 13.78 24.97
CA THR A 33 12.79 13.96 24.09
C THR A 33 13.07 14.95 22.96
N SER A 34 14.23 15.61 23.00
CA SER A 34 14.60 16.67 22.07
C SER A 34 15.39 16.12 20.88
N ALA A 35 14.96 16.47 19.68
CA ALA A 35 15.65 16.08 18.46
C ALA A 35 17.03 16.74 18.30
N THR A 36 17.29 17.86 18.99
CA THR A 36 18.57 18.55 18.96
C THR A 36 19.64 17.88 19.82
N GLU A 37 19.24 17.00 20.75
CA GLU A 37 20.14 16.27 21.67
C GLU A 37 20.50 14.88 21.16
N LEU A 38 20.10 14.55 19.93
CA LEU A 38 20.45 13.31 19.25
C LEU A 38 21.88 13.37 18.71
N THR A 39 22.63 12.30 18.94
CA THR A 39 23.94 12.10 18.34
C THR A 39 23.81 11.83 16.84
N PRO A 40 24.83 12.14 16.02
CA PRO A 40 24.81 11.85 14.59
C PRO A 40 24.60 10.36 14.26
N ALA A 41 25.07 9.46 15.13
CA ALA A 41 24.88 8.02 14.99
C ALA A 41 23.40 7.63 15.18
N GLU A 42 22.74 8.15 16.22
CA GLU A 42 21.31 7.93 16.48
C GLU A 42 20.45 8.49 15.33
N ILE A 43 20.74 9.72 14.86
CA ILE A 43 20.02 10.32 13.72
C ILE A 43 20.13 9.42 12.48
N THR A 44 21.33 8.90 12.22
CA THR A 44 21.57 8.01 11.07
C THR A 44 20.81 6.69 11.21
N ALA A 45 20.83 6.08 12.40
CA ALA A 45 20.12 4.84 12.68
C ALA A 45 18.58 5.01 12.58
N MET A 46 18.04 6.08 13.17
CA MET A 46 16.60 6.41 13.08
C MET A 46 16.16 6.63 11.64
N CYS A 47 16.91 7.42 10.86
CA CYS A 47 16.61 7.63 9.45
C CYS A 47 16.61 6.32 8.66
N PHE A 48 17.57 5.44 8.93
CA PHE A 48 17.65 4.13 8.27
C PHE A 48 16.43 3.25 8.56
N VAL A 49 15.99 3.18 9.82
CA VAL A 49 14.81 2.40 10.19
C VAL A 49 13.53 2.98 9.58
N LEU A 50 13.33 4.31 9.66
CA LEU A 50 12.17 4.96 9.03
C LEU A 50 12.13 4.74 7.52
N GLU A 51 13.27 4.80 6.83
CA GLU A 51 13.35 4.53 5.40
C GLU A 51 13.04 3.06 5.09
N LYS A 52 13.54 2.12 5.90
CA LYS A 52 13.25 0.69 5.76
C LYS A 52 11.77 0.40 5.94
N ASP A 53 11.13 0.97 6.96
CA ASP A 53 9.70 0.79 7.22
C ASP A 53 8.85 1.39 6.10
N SER A 54 9.25 2.56 5.56
CA SER A 54 8.63 3.18 4.38
C SER A 54 8.71 2.25 3.15
N ILE A 55 9.81 1.53 2.96
CA ILE A 55 9.97 0.55 1.88
C ILE A 55 9.06 -0.66 2.11
N GLU A 56 9.03 -1.21 3.34
CA GLU A 56 8.22 -2.38 3.67
C GLU A 56 6.72 -2.10 3.55
N THR A 57 6.28 -0.92 4.00
CA THR A 57 4.88 -0.48 3.85
C THR A 57 4.48 -0.35 2.38
N LEU A 58 5.35 0.22 1.54
CA LEU A 58 5.13 0.28 0.09
C LEU A 58 5.07 -1.12 -0.55
N ASP A 59 5.95 -2.04 -0.16
CA ASP A 59 5.94 -3.41 -0.66
C ASP A 59 4.64 -4.15 -0.28
N LYS A 60 4.16 -3.97 0.95
CA LYS A 60 2.84 -4.48 1.39
C LYS A 60 1.72 -3.93 0.51
N LYS A 61 1.70 -2.62 0.23
CA LYS A 61 0.70 -1.99 -0.65
C LYS A 61 0.76 -2.55 -2.08
N ARG A 62 1.96 -2.74 -2.62
CA ARG A 62 2.19 -3.34 -3.94
C ARG A 62 1.66 -4.77 -4.04
N LYS A 63 1.99 -5.63 -3.07
CA LYS A 63 1.50 -7.02 -2.99
C LYS A 63 -0.02 -7.06 -2.88
N ARG A 64 -0.60 -6.19 -2.07
CA ARG A 64 -2.06 -6.04 -1.94
C ARG A 64 -2.75 -5.67 -3.25
N LEU A 65 -2.20 -4.72 -4.00
CA LEU A 65 -2.74 -4.35 -5.31
C LEU A 65 -2.69 -5.53 -6.28
N ILE A 66 -1.56 -6.23 -6.35
CA ILE A 66 -1.40 -7.44 -7.18
C ILE A 66 -2.46 -8.47 -6.83
N ALA A 67 -2.64 -8.79 -5.54
CA ALA A 67 -3.64 -9.73 -5.07
C ALA A 67 -5.07 -9.31 -5.45
N ALA A 68 -5.39 -8.02 -5.38
CA ALA A 68 -6.70 -7.50 -5.78
C ALA A 68 -6.95 -7.67 -7.29
N ILE A 69 -5.95 -7.39 -8.13
CA ILE A 69 -6.08 -7.57 -9.59
C ILE A 69 -6.25 -9.06 -9.94
N PHE A 70 -5.42 -9.93 -9.37
CA PHE A 70 -5.60 -11.39 -9.51
C PHE A 70 -6.99 -11.85 -9.04
N GLY A 71 -7.46 -11.32 -7.92
CA GLY A 71 -8.79 -11.63 -7.38
C GLY A 71 -9.93 -11.25 -8.33
N LEU A 72 -9.78 -10.18 -9.11
CA LEU A 72 -10.74 -9.82 -10.16
C LEU A 72 -10.73 -10.84 -11.29
N PHE A 73 -9.56 -11.14 -11.85
CA PHE A 73 -9.44 -12.09 -12.96
C PHE A 73 -9.85 -13.52 -12.59
N LYS A 74 -9.61 -13.94 -11.35
CA LYS A 74 -10.08 -15.23 -10.82
C LYS A 74 -11.61 -15.35 -10.88
N ARG A 75 -12.35 -14.28 -10.55
CA ARG A 75 -13.83 -14.24 -10.63
C ARG A 75 -14.34 -14.24 -12.07
N MET A 76 -13.54 -13.72 -12.99
CA MET A 76 -13.81 -13.79 -14.43
C MET A 76 -13.39 -15.13 -15.05
N HIS A 77 -12.93 -16.09 -14.25
CA HIS A 77 -12.38 -17.38 -14.72
C HIS A 77 -11.26 -17.24 -15.76
N LYS A 78 -10.50 -16.14 -15.69
CA LYS A 78 -9.41 -15.84 -16.62
C LYS A 78 -8.05 -16.03 -15.95
N PRO A 79 -7.24 -17.03 -16.34
CA PRO A 79 -5.88 -17.13 -15.85
C PRO A 79 -5.04 -15.99 -16.44
N VAL A 80 -4.21 -15.37 -15.61
CA VAL A 80 -3.32 -14.27 -16.01
C VAL A 80 -1.95 -14.44 -15.38
N SER A 81 -0.90 -13.95 -16.05
CA SER A 81 0.47 -13.98 -15.51
C SER A 81 0.74 -12.78 -14.59
N MET A 82 1.80 -12.89 -13.78
CA MET A 82 2.28 -11.78 -12.94
C MET A 82 2.65 -10.54 -13.77
N GLU A 83 3.29 -10.72 -14.92
CA GLU A 83 3.66 -9.64 -15.84
C GLU A 83 2.44 -8.92 -16.39
N TYR A 84 1.40 -9.68 -16.76
CA TYR A 84 0.14 -9.11 -17.22
C TYR A 84 -0.53 -8.26 -16.13
N VAL A 85 -0.56 -8.76 -14.89
CA VAL A 85 -1.11 -8.03 -13.73
C VAL A 85 -0.33 -6.75 -13.47
N LYS A 86 1.01 -6.80 -13.48
CA LYS A 86 1.86 -5.61 -13.35
C LYS A 86 1.60 -4.61 -14.48
N GLY A 87 1.44 -5.08 -15.72
CA GLY A 87 1.12 -4.23 -16.87
C GLY A 87 -0.24 -3.52 -16.73
N ILE A 88 -1.25 -4.18 -16.14
CA ILE A 88 -2.53 -3.53 -15.83
C ILE A 88 -2.35 -2.46 -14.77
N ALA A 89 -1.65 -2.77 -13.68
CA ALA A 89 -1.39 -1.80 -12.62
C ALA A 89 -0.64 -0.56 -13.15
N CYS A 90 0.40 -0.76 -13.97
CA CYS A 90 1.16 0.30 -14.63
C CYS A 90 0.27 1.19 -15.52
N ARG A 91 -0.55 0.59 -16.39
CA ARG A 91 -1.49 1.32 -17.25
C ARG A 91 -2.51 2.12 -16.43
N ALA A 92 -3.08 1.52 -15.40
CA ALA A 92 -4.03 2.19 -14.51
C ALA A 92 -3.39 3.34 -13.71
N ALA A 93 -2.09 3.22 -13.40
CA ALA A 93 -1.32 4.24 -12.71
C ALA A 93 -0.68 5.30 -13.65
N LYS A 94 -0.71 5.10 -14.97
CA LYS A 94 0.00 5.92 -15.97
C LYS A 94 1.51 6.02 -15.70
N VAL A 95 2.13 4.89 -15.36
CA VAL A 95 3.59 4.78 -15.16
C VAL A 95 4.15 3.59 -15.95
N GLU A 96 5.43 3.62 -16.27
CA GLU A 96 6.10 2.55 -17.02
C GLU A 96 6.44 1.36 -16.13
N ARG A 97 7.01 1.62 -14.93
CA ARG A 97 7.46 0.56 -14.02
C ARG A 97 6.56 0.47 -12.80
N PHE A 98 6.24 -0.76 -12.41
CA PHE A 98 5.34 -1.03 -11.27
C PHE A 98 5.86 -0.43 -9.94
N ASN A 99 7.17 -0.38 -9.75
CA ASN A 99 7.76 0.20 -8.55
C ASN A 99 7.66 1.73 -8.49
N GLN A 100 7.33 2.41 -9.59
CA GLN A 100 7.11 3.86 -9.66
C GLN A 100 5.70 4.28 -9.22
N ILE A 101 4.78 3.34 -9.00
CA ILE A 101 3.43 3.67 -8.51
C ILE A 101 3.54 4.24 -7.09
N SER A 102 3.02 5.45 -6.90
CA SER A 102 3.05 6.13 -5.60
C SER A 102 2.17 5.45 -4.55
N SER A 103 2.48 5.65 -3.27
CA SER A 103 1.73 5.08 -2.14
C SER A 103 0.22 5.37 -2.24
N THR A 104 -0.14 6.64 -2.47
CA THR A 104 -1.54 7.08 -2.62
C THR A 104 -2.22 6.43 -3.82
N ARG A 105 -1.48 6.26 -4.93
CA ARG A 105 -2.04 5.62 -6.13
C ARG A 105 -2.23 4.12 -5.94
N LEU A 106 -1.34 3.45 -5.20
CA LEU A 106 -1.51 2.04 -4.83
C LEU A 106 -2.81 1.83 -4.04
N ASP A 107 -3.10 2.70 -3.06
CA ASP A 107 -4.33 2.62 -2.25
C ASP A 107 -5.58 2.89 -3.08
N SER A 108 -5.57 3.95 -3.90
CA SER A 108 -6.66 4.28 -4.82
C SER A 108 -6.97 3.13 -5.78
N LEU A 109 -5.95 2.55 -6.40
CA LEU A 109 -6.12 1.42 -7.32
C LEU A 109 -6.61 0.17 -6.60
N TYR A 110 -6.05 -0.15 -5.42
CA TYR A 110 -6.50 -1.28 -4.62
C TYR A 110 -8.01 -1.20 -4.33
N ASN A 111 -8.48 -0.04 -3.88
CA ASN A 111 -9.90 0.18 -3.58
C ASN A 111 -10.76 0.04 -4.83
N ALA A 112 -10.34 0.60 -5.97
CA ALA A 112 -11.04 0.46 -7.24
C ALA A 112 -11.18 -1.02 -7.67
N PHE A 113 -10.10 -1.80 -7.60
CA PHE A 113 -10.15 -3.24 -7.92
C PHE A 113 -10.98 -4.06 -6.92
N LYS A 114 -11.04 -3.64 -5.65
CA LYS A 114 -11.92 -4.26 -4.65
C LYS A 114 -13.40 -3.98 -4.92
N ILE A 115 -13.74 -2.78 -5.37
CA ILE A 115 -15.10 -2.42 -5.78
C ILE A 115 -15.49 -3.24 -7.01
N ALA A 116 -14.65 -3.26 -8.04
CA ALA A 116 -14.90 -4.05 -9.25
C ALA A 116 -15.12 -5.55 -8.96
N GLN A 117 -14.38 -6.13 -8.00
CA GLN A 117 -14.62 -7.51 -7.56
C GLN A 117 -16.00 -7.70 -6.91
N LYS A 118 -16.46 -6.74 -6.10
CA LYS A 118 -17.78 -6.79 -5.46
C LYS A 118 -18.88 -6.69 -6.50
N ASP A 119 -18.76 -5.73 -7.41
CA ASP A 119 -19.75 -5.50 -8.47
C ASP A 119 -19.88 -6.72 -9.37
N LEU A 120 -18.75 -7.31 -9.77
CA LEU A 120 -18.77 -8.55 -10.57
C LEU A 120 -19.45 -9.71 -9.84
N SER A 121 -19.17 -9.88 -8.54
CA SER A 121 -19.80 -10.94 -7.74
C SER A 121 -21.30 -10.69 -7.55
N PHE A 122 -21.70 -9.42 -7.45
CA PHE A 122 -23.11 -9.03 -7.35
C PHE A 122 -23.86 -9.32 -8.65
N THR A 123 -23.30 -8.91 -9.79
CA THR A 123 -23.90 -9.19 -11.11
C THR A 123 -24.00 -10.68 -11.37
N GLN A 124 -22.99 -11.48 -11.01
CA GLN A 124 -23.05 -12.95 -11.14
C GLN A 124 -24.26 -13.54 -10.39
N LYS A 125 -24.46 -13.13 -9.13
CA LYS A 125 -25.61 -13.60 -8.32
C LYS A 125 -26.95 -13.22 -8.92
N MET A 126 -27.08 -12.00 -9.46
CA MET A 126 -28.31 -11.57 -10.12
C MET A 126 -28.62 -12.44 -11.34
N VAL A 127 -27.63 -12.67 -12.19
CA VAL A 127 -27.78 -13.51 -13.40
C VAL A 127 -28.13 -14.95 -13.04
N GLU A 128 -27.47 -15.53 -12.04
CA GLU A 128 -27.79 -16.87 -11.53
C GLU A 128 -29.23 -16.96 -11.00
N GLY A 129 -29.70 -15.91 -10.31
CA GLY A 129 -31.09 -15.80 -9.86
C GLY A 129 -32.08 -15.89 -11.02
N TYR A 130 -31.89 -15.08 -12.06
CA TYR A 130 -32.74 -15.11 -13.25
C TYR A 130 -32.72 -16.46 -13.98
N ILE A 131 -31.56 -17.11 -14.09
CA ILE A 131 -31.45 -18.44 -14.71
C ILE A 131 -32.23 -19.48 -13.91
N ASN A 132 -32.17 -19.43 -12.58
CA ASN A 132 -32.88 -20.36 -11.71
C ASN A 132 -34.39 -20.16 -11.75
N GLU A 133 -34.86 -18.91 -11.78
CA GLU A 133 -36.28 -18.60 -11.98
C GLU A 133 -36.79 -19.19 -13.30
N GLN A 134 -36.10 -18.95 -14.41
CA GLN A 134 -36.49 -19.50 -15.71
C GLN A 134 -36.55 -21.03 -15.74
N LYS A 135 -35.66 -21.72 -15.02
CA LYS A 135 -35.70 -23.19 -14.87
C LYS A 135 -36.84 -23.69 -14.00
N SER A 136 -37.36 -22.86 -13.10
CA SER A 136 -38.51 -23.24 -12.25
C SER A 136 -39.86 -23.10 -12.97
N TYR A 137 -39.90 -22.31 -14.05
CA TYR A 137 -41.11 -22.09 -14.85
C TYR A 137 -41.20 -22.97 -16.10
N ASN A 138 -40.15 -23.73 -16.42
CA ASN A 138 -40.11 -24.74 -17.48
C ASN A 138 -40.05 -26.14 -16.87
#